data_AF-A0A1H0SH75-F1
#
_entry.id   AF-A0A1H0SH75-F1
#
_cell.length_a   1.000
_cell.length_b   1.000
_cell.length_c   1.000
_cell.angle_alpha   90.00
_cell.angle_beta   90.00
_cell.angle_gamma   90.00
#
_symmetry.space_group_name_H-M   'P 1'
#
loop_
_entity.id
_entity.type
_entity.pdbx_description
1 polymer ?
#
loop_
_entity_poly.entity_id
_entity_poly.type
_entity_poly.pdbx_seq_one_letter_code
_entity_poly.pdbx_strand_id
1 'polypeptide(L)'
;MSDPAVFDQATAMIEKAWGRPIEDLEALALQRPVQDPMLRAAMHIRSALVVSSNAVVVHQDRLHAMTGPGQVPAFYDLERITRAAADLRVAQAESQARLQAISSIIDAREAARPADRTPAIRLAQAAVARSVQAPRTPGSSPGQPSASAPVGPVVAADKPRR
;
A
#
# COMPACT_ATOMS: atom_id res chain seq x y z
N MET A 1 1.90 -33.22 -5.17
CA MET A 1 1.29 -32.03 -4.54
C MET A 1 1.69 -30.85 -5.38
N SER A 2 0.71 -30.27 -6.08
CA SER A 2 0.84 -28.96 -6.70
C SER A 2 1.08 -27.89 -5.63
N ASP A 3 1.40 -26.66 -6.05
CA ASP A 3 1.62 -25.53 -5.15
C ASP A 3 0.49 -24.47 -5.24
N PRO A 4 -0.79 -24.83 -4.94
CA PRO A 4 -1.84 -23.82 -4.77
C PRO A 4 -1.55 -22.95 -3.55
N ALA A 5 -0.75 -23.46 -2.60
CA ALA A 5 -0.36 -22.78 -1.38
C ALA A 5 0.29 -21.41 -1.63
N VAL A 6 1.02 -21.18 -2.72
CA VAL A 6 1.52 -19.82 -3.04
C VAL A 6 0.40 -18.84 -3.40
N PHE A 7 -0.62 -19.28 -4.15
CA PHE A 7 -1.78 -18.42 -4.47
C PHE A 7 -2.69 -18.21 -3.26
N ASP A 8 -2.90 -19.26 -2.47
CA ASP A 8 -3.68 -19.21 -1.23
C ASP A 8 -2.97 -18.34 -0.18
N GLN A 9 -1.64 -18.45 -0.05
CA GLN A 9 -0.80 -17.59 0.80
C GLN A 9 -0.89 -16.13 0.36
N ALA A 10 -0.77 -15.84 -0.94
CA ALA A 10 -0.90 -14.48 -1.47
C ALA A 10 -2.29 -13.89 -1.18
N THR A 11 -3.35 -14.70 -1.33
CA THR A 11 -4.73 -14.30 -0.99
C THR A 11 -4.84 -13.99 0.50
N ALA A 12 -4.43 -14.91 1.38
CA ALA A 12 -4.46 -14.71 2.83
C ALA A 12 -3.60 -13.51 3.31
N MET A 13 -2.48 -13.23 2.65
CA MET A 13 -1.66 -12.04 2.92
C MET A 13 -2.41 -10.74 2.60
N ILE A 14 -3.09 -10.68 1.46
CA ILE A 14 -3.88 -9.51 1.05
C ILE A 14 -5.08 -9.31 1.99
N GLU A 15 -5.84 -10.37 2.27
CA GLU A 15 -6.99 -10.32 3.17
C GLU A 15 -6.58 -9.85 4.58
N LYS A 16 -5.47 -10.39 5.11
CA LYS A 16 -4.91 -9.98 6.41
C LYS A 16 -4.47 -8.51 6.42
N ALA A 17 -3.83 -8.04 5.36
CA ALA A 17 -3.32 -6.67 5.28
C ALA A 17 -4.44 -5.62 5.18
N TRP A 18 -5.53 -5.93 4.48
CA TRP A 18 -6.69 -5.04 4.34
C TRP A 18 -7.83 -5.28 5.33
N GLY A 19 -7.84 -6.41 6.05
CA GLY A 19 -8.84 -6.76 7.06
C GLY A 19 -10.22 -7.06 6.47
N ARG A 20 -10.27 -7.60 5.24
CA ARG A 20 -11.50 -7.88 4.47
C ARG A 20 -11.31 -9.15 3.63
N PRO A 21 -12.40 -9.89 3.33
CA PRO A 21 -12.35 -11.01 2.39
C PRO A 21 -12.01 -10.54 0.98
N ILE A 22 -11.44 -11.42 0.17
CA ILE A 22 -10.88 -11.05 -1.13
C ILE A 22 -11.94 -10.57 -2.14
N GLU A 23 -13.18 -11.06 -2.04
CA GLU A 23 -14.31 -10.68 -2.91
C GLU A 23 -14.70 -9.21 -2.72
N ASP A 24 -14.73 -8.72 -1.47
CA ASP A 24 -14.94 -7.29 -1.16
C ASP A 24 -13.81 -6.43 -1.75
N LEU A 25 -12.58 -6.94 -1.69
CA LEU A 25 -11.38 -6.26 -2.16
C LEU A 25 -11.31 -6.18 -3.69
N GLU A 26 -11.81 -7.19 -4.41
CA GLU A 26 -11.98 -7.15 -5.87
C GLU A 26 -12.93 -6.02 -6.28
N ALA A 27 -14.09 -5.91 -5.62
CA ALA A 27 -15.03 -4.82 -5.87
C ALA A 27 -14.41 -3.44 -5.60
N LEU A 28 -13.69 -3.26 -4.48
CA LEU A 28 -13.03 -2.01 -4.12
C LEU A 28 -11.89 -1.64 -5.08
N ALA A 29 -11.08 -2.61 -5.52
CA ALA A 29 -9.98 -2.36 -6.44
C ALA A 29 -10.45 -1.88 -7.82
N LEU A 30 -11.66 -2.26 -8.25
CA LEU A 30 -12.25 -1.87 -9.54
C LEU A 30 -12.92 -0.48 -9.53
N GLN A 31 -13.24 0.07 -8.36
CA GLN A 31 -13.92 1.37 -8.24
C GLN A 31 -13.15 2.53 -8.89
N ARG A 32 -13.89 3.55 -9.31
CA ARG A 32 -13.40 4.81 -9.88
C ARG A 32 -14.05 5.97 -9.14
N PRO A 33 -13.28 6.97 -8.65
CA PRO A 33 -11.82 7.09 -8.70
C PRO A 33 -11.10 6.02 -7.87
N VAL A 34 -9.77 5.92 -8.03
CA VAL A 34 -8.95 4.91 -7.34
C VAL A 34 -8.80 5.31 -5.88
N GLN A 35 -9.52 4.64 -4.99
CA GLN A 35 -9.47 4.95 -3.55
C GLN A 35 -8.19 4.44 -2.88
N ASP A 36 -7.71 3.26 -3.29
CA ASP A 36 -6.47 2.66 -2.79
C ASP A 36 -5.62 2.12 -3.96
N PRO A 37 -4.51 2.80 -4.32
CA PRO A 37 -3.65 2.37 -5.42
C PRO A 37 -2.79 1.15 -5.06
N MET A 38 -2.46 0.95 -3.77
CA MET A 38 -1.71 -0.21 -3.29
C MET A 38 -2.57 -1.46 -3.34
N LEU A 39 -3.85 -1.36 -2.97
CA LEU A 39 -4.81 -2.45 -3.13
C LEU A 39 -4.94 -2.84 -4.60
N ARG A 40 -5.10 -1.86 -5.50
CA ARG A 40 -5.18 -2.15 -6.94
C ARG A 40 -3.93 -2.84 -7.46
N ALA A 41 -2.74 -2.42 -7.03
CA ALA A 41 -1.49 -3.07 -7.42
C ALA A 41 -1.41 -4.52 -6.91
N ALA A 42 -1.75 -4.76 -5.63
CA ALA A 42 -1.79 -6.10 -5.04
C ALA A 42 -2.80 -7.02 -5.76
N MET A 43 -4.00 -6.52 -6.04
CA MET A 43 -5.03 -7.28 -6.77
C MET A 43 -4.62 -7.59 -8.21
N HIS A 44 -3.94 -6.66 -8.89
CA HIS A 44 -3.40 -6.91 -10.23
C HIS A 44 -2.33 -8.01 -10.21
N ILE A 45 -1.39 -7.96 -9.25
CA ILE A 45 -0.35 -8.99 -9.11
C ILE A 45 -0.96 -10.35 -8.71
N ARG A 46 -1.98 -10.38 -7.83
CA ARG A 46 -2.73 -11.60 -7.51
C ARG A 46 -3.39 -12.19 -8.76
N SER A 47 -3.99 -11.37 -9.64
CA SER A 47 -4.58 -11.86 -10.88
C SER A 47 -3.54 -12.47 -11.83
N ALA A 48 -2.34 -11.88 -11.91
CA ALA A 48 -1.21 -12.44 -12.66
C ALA A 48 -0.62 -13.71 -12.00
N LEU A 49 -0.72 -13.84 -10.67
CA LEU A 49 -0.22 -15.00 -9.93
C LEU A 49 -0.99 -16.28 -10.27
N VAL A 50 -2.31 -16.19 -10.46
CA VAL A 50 -3.15 -17.32 -10.93
C VAL A 50 -2.53 -18.00 -12.16
N VAL A 51 -2.08 -17.20 -13.13
CA VAL A 51 -1.50 -17.71 -14.38
C VAL A 51 -0.19 -18.47 -14.13
N SER A 52 0.72 -17.90 -13.32
CA SER A 52 1.99 -18.56 -12.98
C SER A 52 1.79 -19.80 -12.09
N SER A 53 0.86 -19.78 -11.14
CA SER A 53 0.55 -20.95 -10.30
C SER A 53 -0.01 -22.09 -11.14
N ASN A 54 -0.94 -21.80 -12.08
CA ASN A 54 -1.44 -22.79 -13.03
C ASN A 54 -0.33 -23.33 -13.95
N ALA A 55 0.59 -22.48 -14.40
CA ALA A 55 1.74 -22.92 -15.17
C ALA A 55 2.64 -23.88 -14.37
N VAL A 56 2.90 -23.61 -13.08
CA VAL A 56 3.62 -24.54 -12.19
C VAL A 56 2.95 -25.91 -12.16
N VAL A 57 1.62 -25.98 -11.99
CA VAL A 57 0.89 -27.25 -11.99
C VAL A 57 1.06 -27.99 -13.32
N VAL A 58 0.80 -27.32 -14.44
CA VAL A 58 0.91 -27.92 -15.79
C VAL A 58 2.33 -28.41 -16.08
N HIS A 59 3.36 -27.67 -15.66
CA HIS A 59 4.76 -28.08 -15.85
C HIS A 59 5.17 -29.22 -14.89
N GLN A 60 4.65 -29.25 -13.65
CA GLN A 60 4.83 -30.38 -12.73
C GLN A 60 4.19 -31.66 -13.26
N ASP A 61 2.92 -31.61 -13.67
CA ASP A 61 2.20 -32.77 -14.20
C ASP A 61 2.86 -33.31 -15.48
N ARG A 62 3.29 -32.40 -16.37
CA ARG A 62 4.02 -32.76 -17.59
C ARG A 62 5.38 -33.39 -17.29
N LEU A 63 6.12 -32.90 -16.31
CA LEU A 63 7.39 -33.48 -15.90
C LEU A 63 7.17 -34.86 -15.27
N HIS A 64 6.20 -34.97 -14.36
CA HIS A 64 5.83 -36.22 -13.69
C HIS A 64 5.38 -37.30 -14.68
N ALA A 65 4.64 -36.94 -15.74
CA ALA A 65 4.26 -37.87 -16.80
C ALA A 65 5.45 -38.42 -17.62
N MET A 66 6.61 -37.76 -17.58
CA MET A 66 7.85 -38.21 -18.27
C MET A 66 8.86 -38.88 -17.32
N THR A 67 8.83 -38.54 -16.03
CA THR A 67 9.77 -39.06 -15.01
C THR A 67 9.05 -39.89 -13.93
N GLY A 68 7.87 -40.41 -14.23
CA GLY A 68 7.02 -41.16 -13.31
C GLY A 68 7.61 -42.53 -12.95
N PRO A 69 7.18 -43.14 -11.82
CA PRO A 69 7.60 -44.48 -11.46
C PRO A 69 7.18 -45.49 -12.54
N GLY A 70 8.15 -46.15 -13.16
CA GLY A 70 7.93 -47.07 -14.28
C GLY A 70 8.30 -46.52 -15.66
N GLN A 71 8.46 -45.20 -15.82
CA GLN A 71 9.11 -44.64 -17.00
C GLN A 71 10.63 -44.83 -16.92
N VAL A 72 11.22 -45.39 -17.98
CA VAL A 72 12.66 -45.30 -18.26
C VAL A 72 12.82 -44.37 -19.46
N PRO A 73 13.24 -43.10 -19.28
CA PRO A 73 13.40 -42.17 -20.39
C PRO A 73 14.39 -42.69 -21.43
N ALA A 74 14.03 -42.61 -22.71
CA ALA A 74 14.99 -42.86 -23.78
C ALA A 74 16.00 -41.71 -23.86
N PHE A 75 17.15 -41.93 -24.50
CA PHE A 75 18.16 -40.89 -24.70
C PHE A 75 17.58 -39.60 -25.34
N TYR A 76 16.64 -39.76 -26.27
CA TYR A 76 15.96 -38.66 -26.95
C TYR A 76 14.91 -37.92 -26.07
N ASP A 77 14.44 -38.52 -24.97
CA ASP A 77 13.55 -37.84 -24.01
C ASP A 77 14.31 -36.86 -23.11
N LEU A 78 15.64 -36.97 -23.00
CA LEU A 78 16.45 -36.17 -22.09
C LEU A 78 16.35 -34.65 -22.38
N GLU A 79 16.35 -34.25 -23.65
CA GLU A 79 16.17 -32.85 -24.04
C GLU A 79 14.78 -32.34 -23.64
N ARG A 80 13.74 -33.15 -23.89
CA ARG A 80 12.34 -32.85 -23.58
C ARG A 80 12.09 -32.73 -22.08
N ILE A 81 12.69 -33.62 -21.27
CA ILE A 81 12.68 -33.56 -19.80
C ILE A 81 13.42 -32.32 -19.31
N THR A 82 14.62 -32.06 -19.85
CA THR A 82 15.45 -30.89 -19.46
C THR A 82 14.71 -29.58 -19.74
N ARG A 83 14.03 -29.47 -20.89
CA ARG A 83 13.20 -28.31 -21.24
C ARG A 83 12.00 -28.16 -20.30
N ALA A 84 11.23 -29.22 -20.06
CA ALA A 84 10.08 -29.16 -19.14
C ALA A 84 10.51 -28.80 -17.69
N ALA A 85 11.67 -29.28 -17.24
CA ALA A 85 12.24 -28.92 -15.96
C ALA A 85 12.75 -27.47 -15.92
N ALA A 86 13.20 -26.90 -17.04
CA ALA A 86 13.52 -25.48 -17.15
C ALA A 86 12.25 -24.62 -17.10
N ASP A 87 11.23 -24.96 -17.90
CA ASP A 87 9.93 -24.28 -17.91
C ASP A 87 9.30 -24.27 -16.50
N LEU A 88 9.36 -25.40 -15.78
CA LEU A 88 8.92 -25.49 -14.38
C LEU A 88 9.66 -24.53 -13.45
N ARG A 89 11.00 -24.47 -13.52
CA ARG A 89 11.79 -23.57 -12.68
C ARG A 89 11.49 -22.09 -12.97
N VAL A 90 11.25 -21.75 -14.24
CA VAL A 90 10.83 -20.39 -14.63
C VAL A 90 9.48 -20.07 -14.00
N ALA A 91 8.46 -20.93 -14.16
CA ALA A 91 7.13 -20.73 -13.58
C ALA A 91 7.16 -20.61 -12.05
N GLN A 92 8.00 -21.41 -11.37
CA GLN A 92 8.20 -21.32 -9.92
C GLN A 92 8.84 -19.98 -9.50
N ALA A 93 9.93 -19.57 -10.15
CA ALA A 93 10.57 -18.28 -9.87
C ALA A 93 9.62 -17.10 -10.12
N GLU A 94 8.82 -17.20 -11.19
CA GLU A 94 7.77 -16.24 -11.54
C GLU A 94 6.65 -16.14 -10.50
N SER A 95 6.22 -17.27 -9.94
CA SER A 95 5.22 -17.34 -8.87
C SER A 95 5.75 -16.70 -7.58
N GLN A 96 6.98 -17.06 -7.19
CA GLN A 96 7.65 -16.52 -6.01
C GLN A 96 7.96 -15.02 -6.13
N ALA A 97 8.35 -14.53 -7.31
CA ALA A 97 8.58 -13.10 -7.54
C ALA A 97 7.29 -12.27 -7.38
N ARG A 98 6.14 -12.80 -7.82
CA ARG A 98 4.82 -12.17 -7.62
C ARG A 98 4.40 -12.19 -6.15
N LEU A 99 4.63 -13.28 -5.42
CA LEU A 99 4.39 -13.35 -3.97
C LEU A 99 5.24 -12.30 -3.22
N GLN A 100 6.53 -12.20 -3.54
CA GLN A 100 7.44 -11.22 -2.94
C GLN A 100 7.03 -9.78 -3.25
N ALA A 101 6.50 -9.51 -4.45
CA ALA A 101 5.96 -8.20 -4.82
C ALA A 101 4.65 -7.86 -4.07
N ILE A 102 3.82 -8.85 -3.74
CA ILE A 102 2.66 -8.64 -2.85
C ILE A 102 3.14 -8.33 -1.43
N SER A 103 4.15 -9.04 -0.91
CA SER A 103 4.76 -8.72 0.39
C SER A 103 5.26 -7.28 0.43
N SER A 104 6.07 -6.85 -0.55
CA SER A 104 6.64 -5.51 -0.53
C SER A 104 5.61 -4.39 -0.67
N ILE A 105 4.47 -4.62 -1.33
CA ILE A 105 3.33 -3.68 -1.33
C ILE A 105 2.68 -3.60 0.06
N ILE A 106 2.51 -4.72 0.76
CA ILE A 106 1.96 -4.76 2.11
C ILE A 106 2.92 -4.05 3.09
N ASP A 107 4.22 -4.33 3.00
CA ASP A 107 5.25 -3.68 3.82
C ASP A 107 5.30 -2.16 3.55
N ALA A 108 5.26 -1.76 2.28
CA ALA A 108 5.19 -0.35 1.89
C ALA A 108 3.90 0.33 2.37
N ARG A 109 2.77 -0.38 2.39
CA ARG A 109 1.50 0.14 2.92
C ARG A 109 1.55 0.37 4.42
N GLU A 110 2.12 -0.56 5.19
CA GLU A 110 2.25 -0.38 6.64
C GLU A 110 3.29 0.70 6.98
N ALA A 111 4.36 0.85 6.18
CA ALA A 111 5.29 1.97 6.30
C ALA A 111 4.70 3.33 5.89
N ALA A 112 3.81 3.36 4.89
CA ALA A 112 3.08 4.55 4.46
C ALA A 112 1.90 4.89 5.36
N ARG A 113 1.45 3.95 6.21
CA ARG A 113 0.46 4.20 7.25
C ARG A 113 1.05 5.25 8.20
N PRO A 114 0.46 6.45 8.30
CA PRO A 114 1.04 7.49 9.13
C PRO A 114 1.11 7.02 10.58
N ALA A 115 2.17 7.43 11.28
CA ALA A 115 2.29 7.34 12.74
C ALA A 115 1.34 8.36 13.41
N ASP A 116 0.06 8.25 13.07
CA ASP A 116 -0.91 9.35 12.90
C ASP A 116 -1.41 9.97 14.22
N ARG A 117 -0.93 9.43 15.33
CA ARG A 117 -1.09 10.03 16.65
C ARG A 117 -0.03 11.08 16.94
N THR A 118 1.18 10.97 16.40
CA THR A 118 2.32 11.75 16.91
C THR A 118 2.24 13.26 16.63
N PRO A 119 2.05 13.75 15.40
CA PRO A 119 1.97 15.19 15.14
C PRO A 119 0.66 15.81 15.65
N ALA A 120 -0.47 15.11 15.49
CA ALA A 120 -1.77 15.58 15.99
C ALA A 120 -1.82 15.67 17.52
N ILE A 121 -1.27 14.68 18.24
CA ILE A 121 -1.15 14.76 19.72
C ILE A 121 -0.17 15.86 20.13
N ARG A 122 0.98 16.05 19.44
CA ARG A 122 1.89 17.16 19.74
C ARG A 122 1.22 18.53 19.54
N LEU A 123 0.42 18.70 18.48
CA LEU A 123 -0.33 19.94 18.25
C LEU A 123 -1.46 20.14 19.28
N ALA A 124 -2.17 19.08 19.67
CA ALA A 124 -3.16 19.14 20.74
C ALA A 124 -2.51 19.46 22.11
N GLN A 125 -1.39 18.83 22.45
CA GLN A 125 -0.60 19.13 23.65
C GLN A 125 -0.05 20.56 23.64
N ALA A 126 0.42 21.07 22.50
CA ALA A 126 0.86 22.45 22.34
C ALA A 126 -0.30 23.47 22.39
N ALA A 127 -1.53 23.07 22.05
CA ALA A 127 -2.73 23.87 22.28
C ALA A 127 -3.14 23.88 23.76
N VAL A 128 -3.14 22.71 24.42
CA VAL A 128 -3.41 22.58 25.86
C VAL A 128 -2.38 23.36 26.69
N ALA A 129 -1.09 23.26 26.39
CA ALA A 129 -0.04 24.03 27.08
C ALA A 129 -0.28 25.54 26.95
N ARG A 130 -0.56 26.06 25.74
CA ARG A 130 -0.91 27.47 25.54
C ARG A 130 -2.18 27.90 26.29
N SER A 131 -3.16 27.01 26.43
CA SER A 131 -4.36 27.27 27.24
C SER A 131 -4.09 27.30 28.75
N VAL A 132 -3.08 26.57 29.24
CA VAL A 132 -2.63 26.61 30.65
C VAL A 132 -1.76 27.84 30.92
N GLN A 133 -1.00 28.31 29.92
CA GLN A 133 -0.22 29.56 29.99
C GLN A 133 -1.06 30.85 29.87
N ALA A 134 -2.36 30.77 29.56
CA ALA A 134 -3.24 31.94 29.46
C ALA A 134 -3.41 32.60 30.85
N PRO A 135 -2.93 33.84 31.08
CA PRO A 135 -2.98 34.45 32.41
C PRO A 135 -4.41 34.72 32.84
N ARG A 136 -4.79 34.31 34.06
CA ARG A 136 -6.02 34.78 34.68
C ARG A 136 -5.94 36.29 34.90
N THR A 137 -6.87 37.02 34.32
CA THR A 137 -7.05 38.47 34.55
C THR A 137 -7.45 38.75 36.01
N PRO A 138 -6.68 39.53 36.78
CA PRO A 138 -7.18 40.16 37.99
C PRO A 138 -7.94 41.43 37.61
N GLY A 139 -9.25 41.44 37.78
CA GLY A 139 -10.07 42.63 37.58
C GLY A 139 -10.18 43.48 38.84
N SER A 140 -9.83 44.76 38.76
CA SER A 140 -10.44 45.86 39.53
C SER A 140 -10.04 47.23 38.96
N SER A 141 -10.98 48.17 38.95
CA SER A 141 -10.93 49.52 38.34
C SER A 141 -10.92 50.60 39.46
N PRO A 142 -11.14 51.91 39.24
CA PRO A 142 -10.90 52.83 38.10
C PRO A 142 -10.06 54.08 38.50
N GLY A 143 -9.61 54.95 37.57
CA GLY A 143 -9.00 56.25 37.98
C GLY A 143 -8.46 57.25 36.92
N GLN A 144 -9.33 58.14 36.44
CA GLN A 144 -9.06 59.52 35.95
C GLN A 144 -8.23 59.78 34.64
N PRO A 145 -8.37 60.98 34.00
CA PRO A 145 -8.36 61.10 32.53
C PRO A 145 -7.41 62.17 31.89
N SER A 146 -7.35 62.14 30.55
CA SER A 146 -6.89 63.21 29.61
C SER A 146 -5.38 63.54 29.64
N ALA A 147 -4.70 63.96 28.56
CA ALA A 147 -5.03 64.23 27.14
C ALA A 147 -3.83 63.81 26.24
N SER A 148 -3.68 64.04 24.92
CA SER A 148 -4.35 64.86 23.89
C SER A 148 -4.19 64.24 22.48
N ALA A 149 -4.97 64.72 21.51
CA ALA A 149 -4.69 64.73 20.05
C ALA A 149 -4.48 66.21 19.60
N PRO A 150 -4.12 66.60 18.34
CA PRO A 150 -4.09 65.90 17.04
C PRO A 150 -2.68 65.96 16.34
N VAL A 151 -2.41 65.50 15.11
CA VAL A 151 -2.76 65.96 13.73
C VAL A 151 -2.05 64.97 12.77
N GLY A 152 -2.49 64.61 11.55
CA GLY A 152 -3.66 64.96 10.73
C GLY A 152 -3.66 64.15 9.39
N PRO A 153 -4.61 64.37 8.46
CA PRO A 153 -4.82 63.49 7.29
C PRO A 153 -4.64 64.16 5.89
N VAL A 154 -4.03 63.42 4.94
CA VAL A 154 -4.12 63.57 3.45
C VAL A 154 -3.80 62.17 2.87
N VAL A 155 -4.64 61.39 2.18
CA VAL A 155 -5.54 61.56 1.00
C VAL A 155 -4.85 61.35 -0.37
N ALA A 156 -4.90 60.08 -0.82
CA ALA A 156 -5.30 59.57 -2.16
C ALA A 156 -4.51 59.84 -3.48
N ALA A 157 -4.91 59.04 -4.50
CA ALA A 157 -4.59 59.06 -5.94
C ALA A 157 -3.18 58.59 -6.39
N ASP A 158 -2.98 57.90 -7.53
CA ASP A 158 -3.87 57.10 -8.41
C ASP A 158 -2.97 56.12 -9.25
N LYS A 159 -3.58 55.26 -10.08
CA LYS A 159 -3.00 54.34 -11.10
C LYS A 159 -2.33 55.11 -12.28
N PRO A 160 -1.90 54.51 -13.43
CA PRO A 160 -1.91 53.09 -13.88
C PRO A 160 -0.63 52.56 -14.59
N ARG A 161 -0.64 51.25 -14.93
CA ARG A 161 -0.13 50.55 -16.16
C ARG A 161 1.27 50.93 -16.71
N ARG A 162 2.07 49.96 -17.20
CA ARG A 162 1.66 48.95 -18.20
C ARG A 162 2.58 47.74 -18.20
#